data_AF-A0A356KRC5-F1
#
_entry.id   AF-A0A356KRC5-F1
#
_cell.length_a   1.000
_cell.length_b   1.000
_cell.length_c   1.000
_cell.angle_alpha   90.00
_cell.angle_beta   90.00
_cell.angle_gamma   90.00
#
_symmetry.space_group_name_H-M   'P 1'
#
loop_
_entity.id
_entity.type
_entity.pdbx_description
1 polymer ?
#
loop_
_entity_poly.entity_id
_entity_poly.type
_entity_poly.pdbx_seq_one_letter_code
_entity_poly.pdbx_strand_id
1 'polypeptide(L)'
;MTNSTLSERVERYTQRFDEAIARLTKAKPLVKATYQTPVFQAADELFCSREGIAALAERAPGFDEAGVFSGGGWADPARLQPPLIRGSLEAG
;
A
#
# COMPACT_ATOMS: atom_id res chain seq x y z
N MET A 1 11.85 -15.79 23.09
CA MET A 1 10.76 -16.46 22.33
C MET A 1 9.85 -15.46 21.58
N THR A 2 10.17 -14.18 21.51
CA THR A 2 9.29 -13.12 20.96
C THR A 2 9.37 -12.95 19.45
N ASN A 3 10.48 -13.33 18.80
CA ASN A 3 10.68 -13.07 17.37
C ASN A 3 9.86 -13.98 16.45
N SER A 4 9.55 -15.22 16.87
CA SER A 4 8.76 -16.16 16.06
C SER A 4 7.30 -15.68 15.89
N THR A 5 6.66 -15.20 16.94
CA THR A 5 5.26 -14.72 16.88
C THR A 5 5.11 -13.43 16.09
N LEU A 6 6.13 -12.56 16.10
CA LEU A 6 6.12 -11.33 15.29
C LEU A 6 6.22 -11.66 13.80
N SER A 7 7.15 -12.54 13.42
CA SER A 7 7.32 -12.98 12.03
C SER A 7 6.06 -13.62 11.48
N GLU A 8 5.39 -14.49 12.25
CA GLU A 8 4.13 -15.11 11.84
C GLU A 8 2.99 -14.10 11.65
N ARG A 9 2.95 -13.04 12.48
CA ARG A 9 1.96 -11.96 12.32
C ARG A 9 2.21 -11.19 11.04
N VAL A 10 3.45 -10.78 10.80
CA VAL A 10 3.84 -10.05 9.59
C VAL A 10 3.52 -10.87 8.35
N GLU A 11 3.81 -12.17 8.34
CA GLU A 11 3.48 -13.07 7.24
C GLU A 11 1.97 -13.10 6.97
N ARG A 12 1.15 -13.29 8.02
CA ARG A 12 -0.32 -13.29 7.87
C ARG A 12 -0.85 -11.96 7.34
N TYR A 13 -0.34 -10.83 7.82
CA TYR A 13 -0.76 -9.52 7.32
C TYR A 13 -0.32 -9.29 5.88
N THR A 14 0.89 -9.75 5.54
CA THR A 14 1.43 -9.69 4.18
C THR A 14 0.56 -10.49 3.22
N GLN A 15 0.15 -11.71 3.58
CA GLN A 15 -0.75 -12.52 2.77
C GLN A 15 -2.12 -11.82 2.56
N ARG A 16 -2.69 -11.21 3.61
CA ARG A 16 -3.95 -10.46 3.49
C ARG A 16 -3.80 -9.25 2.57
N PHE A 17 -2.67 -8.56 2.63
CA PHE A 17 -2.35 -7.45 1.73
C PHE A 17 -2.23 -7.93 0.29
N ASP A 18 -1.52 -9.04 0.05
CA ASP A 18 -1.35 -9.63 -1.29
C ASP A 18 -2.68 -10.06 -1.92
N GLU A 19 -3.59 -10.60 -1.13
CA GLU A 19 -4.94 -10.90 -1.61
C GLU A 19 -5.74 -9.63 -1.94
N ALA A 20 -5.66 -8.60 -1.10
CA ALA A 20 -6.37 -7.35 -1.32
C ALA A 20 -5.86 -6.65 -2.59
N ILE A 21 -4.54 -6.55 -2.77
CA ILE A 21 -3.95 -5.91 -3.95
C ILE A 21 -4.25 -6.72 -5.21
N ALA A 22 -4.23 -8.05 -5.16
CA ALA A 22 -4.62 -8.88 -6.31
C ALA A 22 -6.08 -8.68 -6.73
N ARG A 23 -7.00 -8.46 -5.77
CA ARG A 23 -8.41 -8.12 -6.07
C ARG A 23 -8.50 -6.72 -6.69
N LEU A 24 -7.76 -5.74 -6.18
CA LEU A 24 -7.69 -4.39 -6.74
C LEU A 24 -7.13 -4.38 -8.18
N THR A 25 -6.05 -5.13 -8.45
CA THR A 25 -5.44 -5.24 -9.79
C THR A 25 -6.45 -5.75 -10.81
N LYS A 26 -7.25 -6.76 -10.44
CA LYS A 26 -8.29 -7.36 -11.31
C LYS A 26 -9.55 -6.50 -11.44
N ALA A 27 -9.73 -5.50 -10.59
CA ALA A 27 -10.93 -4.66 -10.60
C ALA A 27 -10.95 -3.72 -11.81
N LYS A 28 -12.14 -3.54 -12.40
CA LYS A 28 -12.35 -2.55 -13.46
C LYS A 28 -12.11 -1.13 -12.93
N PRO A 29 -11.59 -0.19 -13.75
CA PRO A 29 -11.28 1.17 -13.30
C PRO A 29 -12.40 1.86 -12.53
N LEU A 30 -13.65 1.73 -12.97
CA LEU A 30 -14.82 2.38 -12.36
C LEU A 30 -15.09 1.92 -10.90
N VAL A 31 -14.65 0.73 -10.52
CA VAL A 31 -14.90 0.16 -9.19
C VAL A 31 -13.65 0.03 -8.34
N LYS A 32 -12.47 0.46 -8.83
CA LYS A 32 -11.21 0.37 -8.08
C LYS A 32 -11.29 1.03 -6.70
N ALA A 33 -12.02 2.14 -6.56
CA ALA A 33 -12.27 2.81 -5.28
C ALA A 33 -12.81 1.88 -4.20
N THR A 34 -13.67 0.93 -4.56
CA THR A 34 -14.24 -0.06 -3.63
C THR A 34 -13.18 -1.06 -3.13
N TYR A 35 -12.16 -1.35 -3.95
CA TYR A 35 -11.09 -2.30 -3.62
C TYR A 35 -9.83 -1.64 -3.04
N GLN A 36 -9.70 -0.31 -3.14
CA GLN A 36 -8.62 0.46 -2.50
C GLN A 36 -8.75 0.43 -0.96
N THR A 37 -9.97 0.56 -0.41
CA THR A 37 -10.18 0.56 1.05
C THR A 37 -9.66 -0.72 1.73
N PRO A 38 -9.97 -1.94 1.26
CA PRO A 38 -9.37 -3.17 1.81
C PRO A 38 -7.85 -3.23 1.72
N VAL A 39 -7.24 -2.67 0.67
CA VAL A 39 -5.77 -2.61 0.53
C VAL A 39 -5.17 -1.72 1.61
N PHE A 40 -5.74 -0.54 1.86
CA PHE A 40 -5.26 0.37 2.90
C PHE A 40 -5.42 -0.21 4.30
N GLN A 41 -6.55 -0.84 4.59
CA GLN A 41 -6.76 -1.53 5.88
C GLN A 41 -5.76 -2.66 6.11
N ALA A 42 -5.40 -3.41 5.06
CA ALA A 42 -4.37 -4.44 5.17
C ALA A 42 -2.97 -3.85 5.35
N ALA A 43 -2.69 -2.68 4.75
CA ALA A 43 -1.43 -1.97 4.93
C ALA A 43 -1.27 -1.40 6.35
N ASP A 44 -2.35 -0.92 6.98
CA ASP A 44 -2.35 -0.38 8.35
C ASP A 44 -1.80 -1.39 9.38
N GLU A 45 -2.12 -2.67 9.20
CA GLU A 45 -1.59 -3.75 10.07
C GLU A 45 -0.07 -3.93 9.89
N LEU A 46 0.45 -3.74 8.67
CA LEU A 46 1.87 -3.86 8.35
C LEU A 46 2.67 -2.63 8.80
N PHE A 47 2.08 -1.43 8.78
CA PHE A 47 2.71 -0.19 9.24
C PHE A 47 3.08 -0.21 10.74
N CYS A 48 2.49 -1.11 11.52
CA CYS A 48 2.76 -1.25 12.95
C CYS A 48 4.13 -1.88 13.30
N SER A 49 4.95 -2.24 12.31
CA SER A 49 6.27 -2.85 12.53
C SER A 49 7.27 -2.49 11.43
N ARG A 50 8.57 -2.54 11.74
CA ARG A 50 9.62 -2.27 10.75
C ARG A 50 9.66 -3.34 9.67
N GLU A 51 9.43 -4.59 10.05
CA GLU A 51 9.35 -5.74 9.17
C GLU A 51 8.15 -5.65 8.23
N GLY A 52 6.99 -5.21 8.74
CA GLY A 52 5.81 -4.99 7.90
C GLY A 52 5.98 -3.83 6.92
N ILE A 53 6.64 -2.73 7.34
CA ILE A 53 7.01 -1.65 6.42
C ILE A 53 7.94 -2.16 5.31
N ALA A 54 8.93 -2.99 5.64
CA ALA A 54 9.81 -3.60 4.64
C ALA A 54 9.02 -4.48 3.65
N ALA A 55 8.08 -5.30 4.15
CA ALA A 55 7.21 -6.13 3.31
C ALA A 55 6.34 -5.30 2.35
N LEU A 56 5.84 -4.13 2.78
CA LEU A 56 5.14 -3.19 1.90
C LEU A 56 6.07 -2.57 0.86
N ALA A 57 7.29 -2.19 1.25
CA ALA A 57 8.27 -1.58 0.36
C ALA A 57 8.69 -2.51 -0.80
N GLU A 58 8.81 -3.81 -0.53
CA GLU A 58 9.08 -4.83 -1.56
C GLU A 58 7.98 -4.89 -2.64
N ARG A 59 6.74 -4.53 -2.28
CA ARG A 59 5.56 -4.58 -3.16
C ARG A 59 5.25 -3.24 -3.82
N ALA A 60 5.83 -2.16 -3.31
CA ALA A 60 5.61 -0.80 -3.78
C ALA A 60 5.76 -0.60 -5.30
N PRO A 61 6.71 -1.28 -6.01
CA PRO A 61 6.82 -1.15 -7.46
C PRO A 61 5.53 -1.52 -8.23
N GLY A 62 4.67 -2.38 -7.68
CA GLY A 62 3.42 -2.81 -8.32
C GLY A 62 2.20 -1.95 -7.98
N PHE A 63 2.33 -0.93 -7.12
CA PHE A 63 1.17 -0.19 -6.61
C PHE A 63 0.47 0.65 -7.69
N ASP A 64 1.24 1.23 -8.61
CA ASP A 64 0.70 2.03 -9.69
C ASP A 64 -0.11 1.17 -10.67
N GLU A 65 0.48 0.06 -11.13
CA GLU A 65 -0.20 -0.92 -12.01
C GLU A 65 -1.44 -1.53 -11.34
N ALA A 66 -1.35 -1.86 -10.05
CA ALA A 66 -2.49 -2.34 -9.28
C ALA A 66 -3.61 -1.30 -9.19
N GLY A 67 -3.30 -0.01 -9.33
CA GLY A 67 -4.25 1.09 -9.22
C GLY A 67 -4.48 1.54 -7.79
N VAL A 68 -3.48 1.40 -6.91
CA VAL A 68 -3.50 1.90 -5.52
C VAL A 68 -3.71 3.42 -5.49
N PHE A 69 -3.19 4.15 -6.47
CA PHE A 69 -3.32 5.60 -6.57
C PHE A 69 -4.51 6.07 -7.43
N SER A 70 -5.24 5.15 -8.07
CA SER A 70 -6.34 5.47 -8.98
C SER A 70 -7.37 6.41 -8.35
N GLY A 71 -7.75 7.47 -9.06
CA GLY A 71 -8.75 8.45 -8.61
C GLY A 71 -8.26 9.42 -7.51
N GLY A 72 -7.05 9.26 -6.99
CA GLY A 72 -6.43 10.17 -6.03
C GLY A 72 -5.46 11.18 -6.67
N GLY A 73 -5.00 12.17 -5.91
CA GLY A 73 -4.02 13.16 -6.38
C GLY A 73 -2.69 12.55 -6.84
N TRP A 74 -2.36 11.35 -6.36
CA TRP A 74 -1.17 10.59 -6.74
C TRP A 74 -1.31 9.82 -8.06
N ALA A 75 -2.53 9.71 -8.63
CA ALA A 75 -2.75 9.08 -9.94
C ALA A 75 -2.06 9.82 -11.09
N ASP A 76 -1.83 11.12 -10.90
CA ASP A 76 -1.12 11.97 -11.84
C ASP A 76 -0.13 12.83 -11.04
N PRO A 77 1.14 12.42 -10.97
CA PRO A 77 2.17 13.16 -10.25
C PRO A 77 2.31 14.61 -10.71
N ALA A 78 1.93 14.94 -11.96
CA ALA A 78 1.97 16.31 -12.45
C ALA A 78 0.86 17.20 -11.85
N ARG A 79 -0.19 16.60 -11.28
CA ARG A 79 -1.26 17.31 -10.53
C ARG A 79 -0.88 17.54 -9.07
N LEU A 80 0.18 16.89 -8.57
CA LEU A 80 0.74 17.21 -7.26
C LEU A 80 1.49 18.54 -7.37
N GLN A 81 0.97 19.59 -6.76
CA GLN A 81 1.62 20.89 -6.80
C GLN A 81 3.01 20.80 -6.16
N PRO A 82 4.11 21.08 -6.90
CA PRO A 82 5.48 20.91 -6.42
C PRO A 82 5.81 21.59 -5.07
N PRO A 83 5.26 22.77 -4.72
CA PRO A 83 5.50 23.37 -3.41
C PRO A 83 4.88 22.60 -2.23
N LEU A 84 3.84 21.79 -2.46
CA LEU A 84 3.06 21.14 -1.41
C LEU A 84 3.53 19.70 -1.10
N ILE A 85 4.19 19.04 -2.04
CA ILE A 85 4.74 17.67 -1.85
C ILE A 85 6.21 17.65 -1.41
N ARG A 86 6.94 18.78 -1.52
CA ARG A 86 8.36 18.85 -1.14
C ARG A 86 8.60 18.46 0.33
N GLY A 87 7.78 18.97 1.25
CA GLY A 87 7.92 18.66 2.68
C GLY A 87 7.66 17.19 3.03
N SER A 88 6.90 16.47 2.21
CA SER A 88 6.58 15.06 2.43
C SER A 88 7.56 14.08 1.76
N LEU A 89 8.29 14.54 0.73
CA LEU A 89 9.30 13.73 0.01
C LEU A 89 10.70 13.87 0.61
N GLU A 90 11.04 15.01 1.21
CA GLU A 90 12.34 15.22 1.89
C GLU A 90 12.39 14.64 3.31
N ALA A 91 11.24 14.28 3.88
CA ALA A 91 11.12 13.70 5.22
C ALA A 91 11.18 12.15 5.24
N GLY A 92 11.34 11.50 4.09
CA GLY A 92 11.45 10.05 3.93
C GLY A 92 12.88 9.55 4.00
#